data_AF-A0A2E8BGJ9-F1
#
_entry.id   AF-A0A2E8BGJ9-F1
#
_cell.length_a   1.000
_cell.length_b   1.000
_cell.length_c   1.000
_cell.angle_alpha   90.00
_cell.angle_beta   90.00
_cell.angle_gamma   90.00
#
_symmetry.space_group_name_H-M   'P 1'
#
loop_
_entity.id
_entity.type
_entity.pdbx_description
1 polymer ?
#
loop_
_entity_poly.entity_id
_entity_poly.type
_entity_poly.pdbx_seq_one_letter_code
_entity_poly.pdbx_strand_id
1 'polypeptide(L)'
;MSMNREQKRLLQRQGEVDADGEPIRQRREQSARQPEDRTGVAQFSREVRAELRKVAWPSRAETANYATVVVVTIIAVTTIVAGLDWVFSNSVLNLFDI
;
A
#
# COMPACT_ATOMS: atom_id res chain seq x y z
N MET A 1 34.11 33.77 -41.96
CA MET A 1 34.91 33.63 -40.73
C MET A 1 35.75 32.36 -40.85
N SER A 2 37.03 32.44 -41.25
CA SER A 2 37.92 31.27 -41.33
C SER A 2 38.40 30.90 -39.93
N MET A 3 37.93 29.78 -39.42
CA MET A 3 38.35 29.24 -38.12
C MET A 3 39.87 29.03 -38.13
N ASN A 4 40.57 29.54 -37.11
CA ASN A 4 42.02 29.42 -37.01
C ASN A 4 42.41 27.94 -36.84
N ARG A 5 43.46 27.48 -37.52
CA ARG A 5 43.86 26.05 -37.54
C ARG A 5 44.17 25.51 -36.14
N GLU A 6 44.57 26.39 -35.22
CA GLU A 6 44.79 26.05 -33.83
C GLU A 6 43.50 25.79 -33.05
N GLN A 7 42.43 26.54 -33.33
CA GLN A 7 41.14 26.36 -32.67
C GLN A 7 40.54 24.99 -33.00
N LYS A 8 40.68 24.52 -34.25
CA LYS A 8 40.25 23.16 -34.65
C LYS A 8 41.01 22.07 -33.90
N ARG A 9 42.32 22.21 -33.71
CA ARG A 9 43.14 21.23 -32.98
C ARG A 9 42.84 21.22 -31.48
N LEU A 10 42.49 22.37 -30.90
CA LEU A 10 42.07 22.49 -29.51
C LEU A 10 40.72 21.82 -29.28
N LEU A 11 39.74 22.05 -30.15
CA LEU A 11 38.43 21.38 -30.10
C LEU A 11 38.56 19.86 -30.25
N GLN A 12 39.49 19.40 -31.10
CA GLN A 12 39.79 17.98 -31.28
C GLN A 12 40.51 17.38 -30.06
N ARG A 13 41.45 18.10 -29.44
CA ARG A 13 42.08 17.71 -28.17
C ARG A 13 41.09 17.70 -27.00
N GLN A 14 40.06 18.54 -27.05
CA GLN A 14 38.97 18.58 -26.08
C GLN A 14 37.93 17.48 -26.31
N GLY A 15 38.09 16.65 -27.36
CA GLY A 15 37.22 15.50 -27.62
C GLY A 15 35.80 15.87 -28.05
N GLU A 16 35.58 17.10 -28.52
CA GLU A 16 34.25 17.63 -28.86
C GLU A 16 33.93 17.51 -30.36
N VAL A 17 34.93 17.20 -31.19
CA VAL A 17 34.82 17.04 -32.64
C VAL A 17 35.52 15.77 -33.11
N ASP A 18 34.87 15.02 -34.02
CA ASP A 18 35.40 13.78 -34.60
C ASP A 18 36.53 14.08 -35.61
N ALA A 19 37.24 13.05 -36.08
CA ALA A 19 38.36 13.16 -37.02
C ALA A 19 37.99 13.89 -38.34
N ASP A 20 36.71 13.88 -38.69
CA ASP A 20 36.15 14.54 -39.88
C ASP A 20 35.68 16.00 -39.62
N GLY A 21 35.83 16.51 -38.40
CA GLY A 21 35.56 17.91 -38.05
C GLY A 21 34.10 18.26 -37.76
N GLU A 22 33.24 17.25 -37.63
CA GLU A 22 31.85 17.41 -37.19
C GLU A 22 31.78 17.41 -35.65
N PRO A 23 30.92 18.27 -35.03
CA PRO A 23 30.70 18.23 -33.59
C PRO A 23 30.12 16.87 -33.21
N ILE A 24 30.77 16.19 -32.26
CA ILE A 24 30.22 14.99 -31.63
C ILE A 24 29.03 15.47 -30.82
N ARG A 25 27.86 15.59 -31.47
CA ARG A 25 26.59 15.67 -30.79
C ARG A 25 26.54 14.42 -29.94
N GLN A 26 26.88 14.58 -28.66
CA GLN A 26 26.65 13.59 -27.64
C GLN A 26 25.29 13.00 -27.96
N ARG A 27 25.33 11.71 -28.27
CA ARG A 27 24.22 10.78 -28.22
C ARG A 27 23.59 10.90 -26.82
N ARG A 28 22.84 11.98 -26.64
CA ARG A 28 21.74 12.09 -25.70
C ARG A 28 20.45 11.63 -26.39
N GLU A 29 20.61 10.92 -27.49
CA GLU A 29 19.67 9.90 -27.91
C GLU A 29 20.00 8.65 -27.08
N GLN A 30 19.02 8.11 -26.37
CA GLN A 30 19.13 6.95 -25.47
C GLN A 30 19.52 7.25 -24.00
N SER A 31 18.97 8.31 -23.39
CA SER A 31 18.29 7.98 -22.13
C SER A 31 17.08 7.17 -22.54
N ALA A 32 17.27 5.85 -22.48
CA ALA A 32 16.31 4.82 -22.77
C ALA A 32 14.93 5.27 -22.29
N ARG A 33 13.91 5.02 -23.13
CA ARG A 33 12.52 4.94 -22.66
C ARG A 33 12.58 4.08 -21.40
N GLN A 34 12.43 4.70 -20.23
CA GLN A 34 12.29 3.95 -19.00
C GLN A 34 11.11 3.02 -19.28
N PRO A 35 11.27 1.70 -19.18
CA PRO A 35 10.11 0.82 -19.26
C PRO A 35 9.12 1.39 -18.25
N GLU A 36 7.86 1.59 -18.66
CA GLU A 36 6.81 1.99 -17.74
C GLU A 36 6.88 1.01 -16.56
N ASP A 37 7.45 1.49 -15.45
CA ASP A 37 7.60 0.76 -14.21
C ASP A 37 6.17 0.59 -13.70
N ARG A 38 5.52 -0.47 -14.17
CA ARG A 38 4.41 -1.10 -13.46
C ARG A 38 4.92 -1.24 -12.04
N THR A 39 4.23 -0.62 -11.09
CA THR A 39 4.64 -0.58 -9.69
C THR A 39 5.11 -1.97 -9.28
N GLY A 40 6.42 -2.11 -9.10
CA GLY A 40 7.00 -3.41 -8.76
C GLY A 40 6.39 -3.90 -7.45
N VAL A 41 6.28 -5.21 -7.26
CA VAL A 41 5.76 -5.81 -6.01
C VAL A 41 6.46 -5.22 -4.77
N ALA A 42 7.77 -4.91 -4.89
CA ALA A 42 8.54 -4.22 -3.86
C ALA A 42 8.03 -2.80 -3.57
N GLN A 43 7.67 -2.01 -4.60
CA GLN A 43 7.09 -0.68 -4.43
C GLN A 43 5.69 -0.76 -3.79
N PHE A 44 4.83 -1.67 -4.25
CA PHE A 44 3.51 -1.91 -3.67
C PHE A 44 3.59 -2.27 -2.17
N SER A 45 4.48 -3.19 -1.78
CA SER A 45 4.66 -3.54 -0.36
C SER A 45 5.13 -2.35 0.51
N ARG A 46 5.94 -1.45 -0.08
CA ARG A 46 6.41 -0.24 0.60
C ARG A 46 5.27 0.75 0.80
N GLU A 47 4.42 0.91 -0.21
CA GLU A 47 3.21 1.73 -0.15
C GLU A 47 2.21 1.18 0.88
N VAL A 48 1.94 -0.13 0.88
CA VAL A 48 1.08 -0.80 1.87
C VAL A 48 1.60 -0.56 3.29
N ARG A 49 2.91 -0.73 3.54
CA ARG A 49 3.47 -0.48 4.87
C ARG A 49 3.38 0.99 5.29
N ALA A 50 3.51 1.92 4.34
CA ALA A 50 3.32 3.34 4.60
C ALA A 50 1.87 3.67 4.97
N GLU A 51 0.89 3.01 4.33
CA GLU A 51 -0.53 3.18 4.65
C GLU A 51 -0.93 2.50 5.95
N LEU A 52 -0.41 1.28 6.22
CA LEU A 52 -0.63 0.56 7.47
C LEU A 52 -0.09 1.32 8.69
N ARG A 53 0.91 2.19 8.53
CA ARG A 53 1.38 3.08 9.60
C ARG A 53 0.38 4.18 9.94
N LYS A 54 -0.56 4.52 9.05
CA LYS A 54 -1.65 5.46 9.31
C LYS A 54 -2.81 4.81 10.04
N VAL A 55 -2.87 3.47 10.08
CA VAL A 55 -3.89 2.75 10.82
C VAL A 55 -3.63 2.96 12.32
N ALA A 56 -4.59 3.60 12.98
CA ALA A 56 -4.60 3.71 14.43
C ALA A 56 -4.93 2.32 15.00
N TRP A 57 -3.89 1.56 15.35
CA TRP A 57 -4.07 0.30 16.05
C TRP A 57 -4.55 0.60 17.48
N PRO A 58 -5.65 -0.02 17.92
CA PRO A 58 -6.25 0.28 19.20
C PRO A 58 -5.30 -0.08 20.33
N SER A 59 -5.39 0.67 21.43
CA SER A 59 -4.67 0.31 22.65
C SER A 59 -5.19 -1.02 23.23
N ARG A 60 -4.38 -1.70 24.03
CA ARG A 60 -4.80 -2.94 24.72
C ARG A 60 -6.04 -2.70 25.61
N ALA A 61 -6.14 -1.49 26.17
CA ALA A 61 -7.28 -1.06 26.97
C ALA A 61 -8.55 -0.87 26.13
N GLU A 62 -8.48 -0.17 24.98
CA GLU A 62 -9.62 -0.04 24.06
C GLU A 62 -10.13 -1.40 23.59
N THR A 63 -9.22 -2.29 23.20
CA THR A 63 -9.57 -3.65 22.76
C THR A 63 -10.30 -4.41 23.87
N ALA A 64 -9.81 -4.32 25.11
CA ALA A 64 -10.45 -4.97 26.26
C ALA A 64 -11.83 -4.37 26.58
N ASN A 65 -11.99 -3.05 26.47
CA ASN A 65 -13.28 -2.38 26.67
C ASN A 65 -14.31 -2.84 25.64
N TYR A 66 -13.94 -2.85 24.35
CA TYR A 66 -14.83 -3.32 23.29
C TYR A 66 -15.19 -4.80 23.47
N ALA A 67 -14.21 -5.66 23.78
CA ALA A 67 -14.47 -7.07 24.06
C ALA A 67 -15.43 -7.24 25.25
N THR A 68 -15.27 -6.46 26.31
CA THR A 68 -16.14 -6.51 27.50
C THR A 68 -17.58 -6.17 27.14
N VAL A 69 -17.80 -5.09 26.40
CA VAL A 69 -19.16 -4.69 25.95
C VAL A 69 -19.81 -5.80 25.14
N VAL A 70 -19.07 -6.40 24.21
CA VAL A 70 -19.57 -7.51 23.37
C VAL A 70 -19.92 -8.73 24.23
N VAL A 71 -19.03 -9.14 25.14
CA VAL A 71 -19.27 -10.28 26.04
C VAL A 71 -20.51 -10.08 26.90
N VAL A 72 -20.66 -8.90 27.51
CA VAL A 72 -21.85 -8.57 28.33
C VAL A 72 -23.11 -8.61 27.48
N THR A 73 -23.07 -8.06 26.27
CA THR A 73 -24.22 -8.06 25.35
C THR A 73 -24.63 -9.47 24.95
N ILE A 74 -23.66 -10.34 24.63
CA ILE A 74 -23.91 -11.75 24.30
C ILE A 74 -24.56 -12.45 25.49
N ILE A 75 -24.01 -12.31 26.70
CA ILE A 75 -24.56 -12.94 27.91
C ILE A 75 -26.01 -12.48 28.14
N ALA A 76 -26.29 -11.18 27.99
CA ALA A 76 -27.62 -10.63 28.18
C ALA A 76 -28.62 -11.23 27.17
N VAL A 77 -28.29 -11.24 25.87
CA VAL A 77 -29.16 -11.80 24.83
C VAL A 77 -29.35 -13.30 25.02
N THR A 78 -28.27 -14.05 25.29
CA THR A 78 -28.35 -15.50 25.55
C THR A 78 -29.23 -15.80 26.75
N THR A 79 -29.15 -15.01 27.82
CA THR A 79 -30.00 -15.20 29.01
C THR A 79 -31.48 -14.98 28.68
N ILE A 80 -31.80 -13.96 27.88
CA ILE A 80 -33.18 -13.69 27.46
C ILE A 80 -33.70 -14.86 26.61
N VAL A 81 -32.94 -15.30 25.62
CA VAL A 81 -33.33 -16.42 24.74
C VAL A 81 -33.51 -17.70 25.55
N ALA A 82 -32.54 -18.05 26.40
CA ALA A 82 -32.63 -19.23 27.25
C ALA A 82 -33.83 -19.17 28.21
N GLY A 83 -34.12 -17.99 28.78
CA GLY A 83 -35.28 -17.79 29.63
C GLY A 83 -36.60 -17.98 28.88
N LEU A 84 -36.70 -17.42 27.67
CA LEU A 84 -37.85 -17.62 26.79
C LEU A 84 -38.02 -19.09 26.40
N ASP A 85 -36.95 -19.76 26.00
CA ASP A 85 -36.97 -21.18 25.64
C ASP A 85 -37.46 -22.05 26.80
N TRP A 86 -37.03 -21.73 28.03
CA TRP A 86 -37.49 -22.43 29.23
C TRP A 86 -38.98 -22.21 29.49
N VAL A 87 -39.45 -20.96 29.40
CA VAL A 87 -40.87 -20.61 29.57
C VAL A 87 -41.74 -21.28 28.51
N PHE A 88 -41.32 -21.24 27.23
CA PHE A 88 -42.06 -21.88 26.15
C PHE A 88 -42.07 -23.40 26.29
N SER A 89 -40.94 -24.03 26.61
CA SER A 89 -40.87 -25.47 26.81
C SER A 89 -41.83 -25.93 27.91
N ASN A 90 -41.82 -25.25 29.06
CA ASN A 90 -42.73 -25.59 30.15
C ASN A 90 -44.21 -25.30 29.78
N SER A 91 -44.50 -24.19 29.11
CA SER A 91 -45.86 -23.83 28.72
C SER A 91 -46.46 -24.80 27.69
N VAL A 92 -45.64 -25.22 26.73
CA VAL A 92 -46.00 -26.23 25.72
C VAL A 92 -46.29 -27.57 26.39
N LEU A 93 -45.41 -28.05 27.26
CA LEU A 93 -45.62 -29.32 27.98
C LEU A 93 -46.92 -29.29 28.82
N ASN A 94 -47.17 -28.21 29.57
CA ASN A 94 -48.41 -28.09 30.34
C ASN A 94 -49.68 -27.96 29.47
N LEU A 95 -49.58 -27.43 28.26
CA LEU A 95 -50.71 -27.29 27.34
C LEU A 95 -51.06 -28.61 26.63
N PHE A 96 -50.06 -29.46 26.36
CA PHE A 96 -50.25 -30.74 25.66
C PHE A 96 -50.42 -31.94 26.59
N ASP A 97 -50.08 -31.82 27.88
CA ASP A 97 -50.24 -32.87 28.91
C ASP A 97 -51.53 -32.69 29.75
N ILE A 98 -52.50 -31.95 29.20
CA ILE A 98 -53.90 -31.80 29.65
C ILE A 98 -54.85 -32.36 28.59
#